data_AF-A0A5S9M6Q7-F1
#
_entry.id   AF-A0A5S9M6Q7-F1
#
_cell.length_a   1.000
_cell.length_b   1.000
_cell.length_c   1.000
_cell.angle_alpha   90.00
_cell.angle_beta   90.00
_cell.angle_gamma   90.00
#
_symmetry.space_group_name_H-M   'P 1'
#
loop_
_entity.id
_entity.type
_entity.pdbx_description
1 polymer ?
#
loop_
_entity_poly.entity_id
_entity_poly.type
_entity_poly.pdbx_seq_one_letter_code
_entity_poly.pdbx_strand_id
1 'polypeptide(L)' 'MLITAKTLEGRGATGYTSIQVDMENAGAKFKDEEVVVCQDQLVTSRTPDDIPAFNRESLKLLAK' A
#
# COMPACT_ATOMS: atom_id res chain seq x y z
N MET A 1 5.65 -1.45 -10.07
CA MET A 1 5.03 -0.29 -10.74
C MET A 1 5.20 1.01 -9.95
N LEU A 2 4.69 1.13 -8.72
CA LEU A 2 4.75 2.40 -7.95
C LEU A 2 6.17 2.89 -7.63
N ILE A 3 7.08 1.97 -7.30
CA ILE A 3 8.50 2.24 -7.10
C ILE A 3 9.11 2.85 -8.38
N THR A 4 8.92 2.20 -9.53
CA THR A 4 9.41 2.67 -10.84
C THR A 4 8.83 4.05 -11.20
N ALA A 5 7.57 4.29 -10.86
CA ALA A 5 6.91 5.57 -11.07
C ALA A 5 7.40 6.68 -10.13
N LYS A 6 8.23 6.36 -9.12
CA LYS A 6 8.74 7.30 -8.11
C LYS A 6 7.63 8.06 -7.37
N THR A 7 6.58 7.34 -6.97
CA THR A 7 5.37 7.92 -6.34
C THR A 7 5.18 7.55 -4.87
N LEU A 8 6.16 6.87 -4.26
CA LEU A 8 6.05 6.35 -2.89
C LEU A 8 6.74 7.21 -1.83
N GLU A 9 7.56 8.19 -2.23
CA GLU A 9 8.34 9.00 -1.29
C GLU A 9 7.45 9.70 -0.25
N GLY A 10 7.72 9.43 1.03
CA GLY A 10 6.98 9.97 2.16
C GLY A 10 5.59 9.39 2.40
N ARG A 11 5.09 8.51 1.52
CA ARG A 11 3.75 7.90 1.62
C ARG A 11 3.78 6.65 2.50
N GLY A 12 2.71 6.46 3.27
CA GLY A 12 2.48 5.20 3.98
C GLY A 12 2.02 4.12 3.00
N ALA A 13 2.65 2.95 3.03
CA ALA A 13 2.25 1.82 2.19
C ALA A 13 2.66 0.50 2.84
N THR A 14 2.03 -0.58 2.41
CA THR A 14 2.43 -1.95 2.71
C THR A 14 2.62 -2.74 1.41
N GLY A 15 3.19 -3.93 1.49
CA GLY A 15 3.44 -4.77 0.32
C GLY A 15 3.93 -6.15 0.71
N TYR A 16 4.09 -7.01 -0.29
CA TYR A 16 4.57 -8.36 -0.08
C TYR A 16 5.97 -8.36 0.56
N THR A 17 6.23 -9.29 1.47
CA THR A 17 7.45 -9.28 2.31
C THR A 17 8.74 -9.21 1.51
N SER A 18 8.79 -9.82 0.32
CA SER A 18 9.99 -9.84 -0.52
C SER A 18 10.38 -8.48 -1.10
N ILE A 19 9.46 -7.51 -1.14
CA ILE A 19 9.71 -6.17 -1.72
C ILE A 19 9.80 -5.07 -0.67
N GLN A 20 9.77 -5.40 0.62
CA GLN A 20 9.80 -4.42 1.71
C GLN A 20 11.01 -3.48 1.59
N VAL A 21 12.21 -4.06 1.43
CA VAL A 21 13.45 -3.29 1.32
C VAL A 21 13.44 -2.35 0.11
N ASP A 22 12.87 -2.80 -1.02
CA ASP A 22 12.75 -1.96 -2.22
C ASP A 22 11.77 -0.80 -2.01
N MET A 23 10.69 -1.02 -1.24
CA MET A 23 9.73 0.02 -0.89
C MET A 23 10.36 1.07 0.05
N GLU A 24 11.09 0.63 1.07
CA GLU A 24 11.83 1.51 2.00
C GLU A 24 12.89 2.33 1.24
N ASN A 25 13.66 1.69 0.36
CA ASN A 25 14.64 2.37 -0.51
C ASN A 25 13.98 3.38 -1.47
N ALA A 26 12.73 3.14 -1.87
CA ALA A 26 11.93 4.06 -2.67
C ALA A 26 11.29 5.20 -1.83
N GLY A 27 11.61 5.30 -0.55
CA GLY A 27 11.13 6.34 0.36
C GLY A 27 9.73 6.11 0.93
N ALA A 28 9.16 4.90 0.76
CA ALA A 28 7.89 4.56 1.38
C ALA A 28 8.04 4.44 2.90
N LYS A 29 7.07 4.95 3.65
CA LYS A 29 6.90 4.64 5.07
C LYS A 29 6.20 3.28 5.17
N PHE A 30 6.99 2.21 5.07
CA PHE A 30 6.48 0.85 5.10
C PHE A 30 5.79 0.56 6.44
N LYS A 31 4.66 -0.16 6.40
CA LYS A 31 3.93 -0.62 7.59
C LYS A 31 3.51 -2.06 7.41
N ASP A 32 3.79 -2.92 8.39
CA ASP A 32 3.31 -4.30 8.40
C ASP A 32 1.86 -4.37 8.91
N GLU A 33 0.92 -3.95 8.06
CA GLU A 33 -0.52 -3.95 8.30
C GLU A 33 -1.24 -4.66 7.14
N GLU A 34 -2.42 -5.27 7.40
CA GLU A 34 -3.23 -5.95 6.37
C GLU A 34 -3.62 -5.03 5.20
N VAL A 35 -3.90 -3.76 5.51
CA VAL A 35 -4.25 -2.74 4.52
C VAL A 35 -3.77 -1.39 5.02
N VAL A 36 -3.13 -0.64 4.12
CA VAL A 36 -2.72 0.74 4.37
C VAL A 36 -3.41 1.64 3.36
N VAL A 37 -4.13 2.64 3.87
CA VAL A 37 -4.74 3.72 3.07
C VAL A 37 -3.95 5.00 3.31
N CYS A 38 -3.40 5.58 2.24
CA CYS A 38 -2.63 6.82 2.31
C CYS A 38 -3.30 7.92 1.48
N GLN A 39 -3.55 9.06 2.14
CA GLN A 39 -4.09 10.28 1.54
C GLN A 39 -5.41 10.05 0.79
N ASP A 40 -6.30 9.20 1.32
CA ASP A 40 -7.59 8.85 0.70
C ASP A 40 -7.48 8.45 -0.79
N GLN A 41 -6.35 7.86 -1.20
CA GLN A 41 -6.09 7.55 -2.61
C GLN A 41 -5.36 6.23 -2.80
N LEU A 42 -4.25 6.00 -2.09
CA LEU A 42 -3.43 4.81 -2.28
C LEU A 42 -3.83 3.75 -1.27
N VAL A 43 -4.37 2.63 -1.77
CA VAL A 43 -4.67 1.42 -1.00
C VAL A 43 -3.65 0.36 -1.35
N THR A 44 -3.01 -0.23 -0.34
CA THR A 44 -2.02 -1.29 -0.49
C THR A 44 -2.24 -2.38 0.56
N SER A 45 -1.91 -3.63 0.22
CA SER A 45 -2.03 -4.84 1.07
C SER A 45 -0.87 -5.80 0.80
N ARG A 46 -0.66 -6.81 1.66
CA ARG A 46 0.55 -7.65 1.61
C ARG A 46 0.34 -8.92 0.79
N THR A 47 -0.67 -9.71 1.13
CA THR A 47 -0.88 -11.07 0.57
C THR A 47 -2.33 -11.30 0.14
N PRO A 48 -2.66 -12.41 -0.56
CA PRO A 48 -4.05 -12.75 -0.87
C PRO A 48 -4.97 -12.88 0.35
N ASP A 49 -4.44 -13.20 1.52
CA ASP A 49 -5.22 -13.26 2.77
C ASP A 49 -5.78 -11.89 3.17
N ASP A 50 -5.12 -10.81 2.74
CA ASP A 50 -5.55 -9.43 3.00
C ASP A 50 -6.61 -8.92 1.99
N ILE A 51 -7.02 -9.72 0.99
CA ILE A 51 -8.02 -9.32 -0.03
C ILE A 51 -9.31 -8.76 0.57
N PRO A 52 -9.90 -9.34 1.64
CA PRO A 52 -11.10 -8.77 2.25
C PRO A 52 -10.91 -7.34 2.76
N ALA A 53 -9.75 -7.04 3.36
CA ALA A 53 -9.40 -5.71 3.83
C ALA A 53 -9.10 -4.75 2.68
N PHE A 54 -8.37 -5.21 1.67
CA PHE A 54 -8.09 -4.47 0.45
C PHE A 54 -9.37 -4.03 -0.27
N ASN A 55 -10.32 -4.95 -0.48
CA ASN A 55 -11.59 -4.68 -1.14
C ASN A 55 -12.45 -3.71 -0.33
N ARG A 56 -12.51 -3.89 1.00
CA ARG A 56 -13.27 -3.01 1.91
C ARG A 56 -12.84 -1.55 1.75
N GLU A 57 -11.53 -1.27 1.86
CA GLU A 57 -11.04 0.12 1.78
C GLU A 57 -11.11 0.67 0.35
N SER A 58 -10.86 -0.16 -0.66
CA SER A 58 -11.00 0.24 -2.07
C SER A 58 -12.43 0.66 -2.40
N LEU A 59 -13.43 -0.12 -2.00
CA LEU A 59 -14.85 0.19 -2.19
C LEU A 59 -15.25 1.47 -1.43
N LYS A 60 -14.74 1.66 -0.21
CA LYS A 60 -15.00 2.87 0.58
C LYS A 60 -14.50 4.14 -0.12
N LEU A 61 -13.36 4.09 -0.80
CA LEU A 61 -12.85 5.22 -1.58
C LEU A 61 -13.68 5.48 -2.85
N LEU A 62 -14.15 4.43 -3.51
CA LEU A 62 -14.96 4.54 -4.73
C LEU A 62 -16.40 4.96 -4.49
N ALA A 63 -16.92 4.78 -3.27
CA ALA A 63 -18.27 5.16 -2.89
C ALA A 63 -18.42 6.65 -2.52
N LYS A 64 -17.33 7.44 -2.56
CA LYS A 64 -17.35 8.90 -2.43
C LYS A 64 -17.73 9.55 -3.76
#